data_AF-A0A1X4NIK0-F1
#
_entry.id   AF-A0A1X4NIK0-F1
#
_cell.length_a   1.000
_cell.length_b   1.000
_cell.length_c   1.000
_cell.angle_alpha   90.00
_cell.angle_beta   90.00
_cell.angle_gamma   90.00
#
_symmetry.space_group_name_H-M   'P 1'
#
loop_
_entity.id
_entity.type
_entity.pdbx_description
1 polymer ?
#
loop_
_entity_poly.entity_id
_entity_poly.type
_entity_poly.pdbx_seq_one_letter_code
_entity_poly.pdbx_strand_id
1 'polypeptide(L)'
;MLAYYFEAGPRFGLPHMYAANRVIEFEADLAEFARNEGLEKLESANHEFTPTTLIKNLSYWGPIFAGSNWKGYGHAVVITGCSSEGEGGGTVYYNDPEPVGVGAKNETVSLENFNYYRIRGCLLVRKK
;
A
#
# COMPACT_ATOMS: atom_id res chain seq x y z
N MET A 1 -8.20 3.61 14.50
CA MET A 1 -8.69 2.26 14.12
C MET A 1 -10.21 2.36 14.02
N LEU A 2 -10.72 2.77 12.85
CA LEU A 2 -12.15 2.91 12.59
C LEU A 2 -12.39 2.28 11.21
N ALA A 3 -13.38 1.38 11.14
CA ALA A 3 -13.70 0.43 10.07
C ALA A 3 -12.97 -0.94 10.11
N TYR A 4 -12.98 -1.61 11.27
CA TYR A 4 -12.72 -3.06 11.39
C TYR A 4 -14.02 -3.89 11.36
N TYR A 5 -15.06 -3.39 10.67
CA TYR A 5 -16.39 -4.01 10.68
C TYR A 5 -17.06 -3.90 9.30
N PHE A 6 -16.50 -4.57 8.30
CA PHE A 6 -17.27 -4.98 7.13
C PHE A 6 -16.74 -6.35 6.64
N GLU A 7 -17.53 -7.37 6.97
CA GLU A 7 -17.50 -8.79 6.56
C GLU A 7 -16.24 -9.62 6.85
N ALA A 8 -16.31 -10.40 7.94
CA ALA A 8 -15.67 -11.71 7.98
C ALA A 8 -16.38 -12.66 7.00
N GLY A 9 -16.12 -12.50 5.70
CA GLY A 9 -16.40 -13.57 4.74
C GLY A 9 -15.42 -14.74 4.94
N PRO A 10 -15.71 -15.93 4.41
CA PRO A 10 -14.75 -17.03 4.43
C PRO A 10 -13.49 -16.58 3.69
N ARG A 11 -12.44 -16.19 4.43
CA ARG A 11 -11.09 -16.25 3.88
C ARG A 11 -10.91 -17.73 3.54
N PHE A 12 -10.72 -18.08 2.27
CA PHE A 12 -10.62 -19.45 1.77
C PHE A 12 -9.31 -20.14 2.27
N GLY A 13 -9.07 -20.11 3.58
CA GLY A 13 -7.75 -20.28 4.16
C GLY A 13 -6.81 -19.16 3.72
N LEU A 14 -5.57 -19.21 4.22
CA LEU A 14 -4.43 -18.65 3.50
C LEU A 14 -4.10 -19.68 2.41
N PRO A 15 -4.30 -19.40 1.11
CA PRO A 15 -3.78 -20.23 0.02
C PRO A 15 -2.37 -20.72 0.32
N HIS A 16 -2.01 -21.92 -0.12
CA HIS A 16 -0.73 -22.58 0.20
C HIS A 16 0.52 -21.73 -0.16
N MET A 17 0.36 -20.70 -0.99
CA MET A 17 1.37 -19.68 -1.29
C MET A 17 1.75 -18.80 -0.09
N TYR A 18 0.86 -18.61 0.89
CA TYR A 18 1.11 -17.86 2.12
C TYR A 18 1.54 -18.80 3.26
N ALA A 19 2.34 -19.81 2.93
CA ALA A 19 3.08 -20.56 3.93
C ALA A 19 3.90 -19.58 4.79
N ALA A 20 3.90 -19.78 6.12
CA ALA A 20 4.71 -18.97 7.01
C ALA A 20 6.17 -18.94 6.52
N ASN A 21 6.79 -17.76 6.58
CA ASN A 21 8.16 -17.49 6.13
C ASN A 21 8.40 -17.48 4.61
N ARG A 22 7.36 -17.35 3.78
CA ARG A 22 7.51 -17.05 2.35
C ARG A 22 7.07 -15.61 2.07
N VAL A 23 7.89 -14.85 1.32
CA VAL A 23 7.54 -13.50 0.85
C VAL A 23 6.62 -13.57 -0.37
N ILE A 24 5.81 -12.52 -0.56
CA ILE A 24 5.06 -12.34 -1.80
C ILE A 24 6.05 -11.84 -2.86
N GLU A 25 6.34 -12.67 -3.86
CA GLU A 25 7.22 -12.28 -4.98
C GLU A 25 6.43 -11.45 -6.00
N PHE A 26 6.93 -10.25 -6.35
CA PHE A 26 6.14 -9.26 -7.10
C PHE A 26 5.73 -9.72 -8.50
N GLU A 27 6.61 -10.42 -9.22
CA GLU A 27 6.33 -10.86 -10.58
C GLU A 27 5.43 -12.10 -10.62
N ALA A 28 5.60 -13.00 -9.66
CA ALA A 28 4.93 -14.30 -9.65
C ALA A 28 3.61 -14.29 -8.86
N ASP A 29 3.58 -13.65 -7.68
CA ASP A 29 2.53 -13.85 -6.68
C ASP A 29 1.55 -12.66 -6.61
N LEU A 30 1.96 -11.44 -7.00
CA LEU A 30 1.16 -10.22 -6.78
C LEU A 30 -0.17 -10.20 -7.55
N ALA A 31 -0.18 -10.72 -8.79
CA ALA A 31 -1.41 -10.77 -9.59
C ALA A 31 -2.43 -11.75 -9.00
N GLU A 32 -1.96 -12.87 -8.47
CA GLU A 32 -2.80 -13.84 -7.78
C GLU A 32 -3.30 -13.30 -6.44
N PHE A 33 -2.43 -12.67 -5.65
CA PHE A 33 -2.80 -11.96 -4.42
C PHE A 33 -3.92 -10.94 -4.70
N ALA A 34 -3.71 -10.05 -5.68
CA ALA A 34 -4.70 -9.03 -6.02
C ALA A 34 -6.05 -9.65 -6.41
N ARG A 35 -6.05 -10.69 -7.25
CA ARG A 35 -7.27 -11.40 -7.64
C ARG A 35 -7.99 -12.02 -6.44
N ASN A 36 -7.27 -12.67 -5.53
CA ASN A 36 -7.85 -13.38 -4.40
C ASN A 36 -8.42 -12.41 -3.35
N GLU A 37 -7.84 -11.22 -3.22
CA GLU A 37 -8.27 -10.19 -2.27
C GLU A 37 -9.23 -9.14 -2.89
N GLY A 38 -9.67 -9.33 -4.14
CA GLY A 38 -10.57 -8.39 -4.81
C GLY A 38 -9.93 -7.02 -5.06
N LEU A 39 -8.62 -7.00 -5.31
CA LEU A 39 -7.83 -5.82 -5.60
C LEU A 39 -7.49 -5.74 -7.09
N GLU A 40 -7.17 -4.55 -7.55
CA GLU A 40 -6.61 -4.30 -8.88
C GLU A 40 -5.37 -3.42 -8.81
N LYS A 41 -4.50 -3.52 -9.83
CA LYS A 41 -3.28 -2.72 -9.91
C LYS A 41 -3.63 -1.29 -10.25
N LEU A 42 -3.07 -0.35 -9.48
CA LEU A 42 -3.08 1.06 -9.86
C LEU A 42 -1.93 1.30 -10.84
N GLU A 43 -2.28 1.70 -12.07
CA GLU A 43 -1.36 2.00 -13.17
C GLU A 43 -0.35 3.09 -12.80
N SER A 44 0.75 2.67 -12.18
CA SER A 44 1.71 3.55 -11.51
C SER A 44 3.16 3.16 -11.77
N ALA A 45 3.44 2.27 -12.72
CA ALA A 45 4.82 1.85 -13.00
C ALA A 45 5.69 3.01 -13.49
N ASN A 46 5.15 3.89 -14.32
CA ASN A 46 5.93 4.85 -15.10
C ASN A 46 5.61 6.33 -14.82
N HIS A 47 5.03 6.67 -13.67
CA HIS A 47 4.70 8.06 -13.35
C HIS A 47 5.07 8.44 -11.92
N GLU A 48 5.37 9.71 -11.70
CA GLU A 48 5.49 10.28 -10.35
C GLU A 48 4.17 10.87 -9.89
N PHE A 49 3.85 10.65 -8.62
CA PHE A 49 2.71 11.27 -8.00
C PHE A 49 3.02 12.71 -7.61
N THR A 50 2.05 13.58 -7.84
CA THR A 50 1.95 14.90 -7.22
C THR A 50 0.99 14.79 -6.04
N PRO A 51 0.94 15.75 -5.11
CA PRO A 51 -0.06 15.74 -4.05
C PRO A 51 -1.48 15.64 -4.63
N THR A 52 -1.76 16.42 -5.67
CA THR A 52 -3.06 16.43 -6.35
C THR A 52 -3.43 15.07 -6.94
N THR A 53 -2.51 14.41 -7.64
CA THR A 53 -2.83 13.11 -8.27
C THR A 53 -2.93 11.99 -7.23
N LEU A 54 -2.14 12.01 -6.16
CA LEU A 54 -2.23 11.03 -5.10
C LEU A 54 -3.52 11.20 -4.28
N ILE A 55 -3.88 12.43 -3.90
CA ILE A 55 -5.14 12.75 -3.22
C ILE A 55 -6.34 12.32 -4.07
N LYS A 56 -6.30 12.56 -5.38
CA LYS A 56 -7.36 12.14 -6.31
C LYS A 56 -7.52 10.61 -6.31
N ASN A 57 -6.42 9.87 -6.36
CA ASN A 57 -6.45 8.41 -6.32
C ASN A 57 -6.99 7.91 -4.97
N LEU A 58 -6.50 8.44 -3.86
CA LEU A 58 -6.98 8.09 -2.51
C LEU A 58 -8.47 8.40 -2.33
N SER A 59 -8.96 9.51 -2.89
CA SER A 59 -10.38 9.88 -2.82
C SER A 59 -11.26 8.99 -3.69
N TYR A 60 -10.76 8.54 -4.84
CA TYR A 60 -11.54 7.72 -5.76
C TYR A 60 -11.55 6.24 -5.37
N TRP A 61 -10.38 5.70 -4.97
CA TRP A 61 -10.16 4.28 -4.69
C TRP A 61 -10.20 3.93 -3.20
N GLY A 62 -10.03 4.91 -2.32
CA GLY A 62 -9.74 4.66 -0.91
C GLY A 62 -8.26 4.40 -0.66
N PRO A 63 -7.91 3.75 0.47
CA PRO A 63 -6.53 3.43 0.82
C PRO A 63 -5.82 2.59 -0.25
N ILE A 64 -4.52 2.82 -0.43
CA ILE A 64 -3.70 2.14 -1.45
C ILE A 64 -2.73 1.21 -0.73
N PHE A 65 -2.76 -0.07 -1.04
CA PHE A 65 -1.72 -1.00 -0.61
C PHE A 65 -0.46 -0.76 -1.45
N ALA A 66 0.69 -0.59 -0.80
CA ALA A 66 1.93 -0.24 -1.47
C ALA A 66 3.08 -1.13 -1.01
N GLY A 67 3.82 -1.69 -1.98
CA GLY A 67 5.19 -2.15 -1.75
C GLY A 67 6.16 -0.97 -1.71
N SER A 68 7.09 -0.95 -0.75
CA SER A 68 8.12 0.07 -0.61
C SER A 68 9.45 -0.49 -0.11
N ASN A 69 10.51 0.28 -0.29
CA ASN A 69 11.85 0.01 0.24
C ASN A 69 12.33 1.10 1.22
N TRP A 70 11.42 1.81 1.91
CA TRP A 70 11.78 2.96 2.77
C TRP A 70 12.69 2.61 3.94
N LYS A 71 12.60 1.37 4.44
CA LYS A 71 13.40 0.86 5.55
C LYS A 71 14.68 0.15 5.11
N GLY A 72 15.03 0.18 3.82
CA GLY A 72 16.18 -0.52 3.25
C GLY A 72 15.93 -1.98 2.88
N TYR A 73 14.69 -2.47 3.03
CA TYR A 73 14.23 -3.79 2.59
C TYR A 73 12.79 -3.70 2.07
N GLY A 74 12.37 -4.73 1.32
CA GLY A 74 11.02 -4.84 0.78
C GLY A 74 9.97 -4.91 1.89
N HIS A 75 9.05 -3.96 1.89
CA HIS A 75 8.05 -3.79 2.93
C HIS A 75 6.68 -3.44 2.35
N ALA A 76 5.62 -3.87 3.01
CA ALA A 76 4.25 -3.56 2.61
C ALA A 76 3.59 -2.61 3.61
N VAL A 77 3.04 -1.51 3.09
CA VAL A 77 2.35 -0.48 3.87
C VAL A 77 1.02 -0.12 3.22
N VAL A 78 0.18 0.63 3.93
CA VAL A 78 -1.06 1.16 3.37
C VAL A 78 -1.02 2.69 3.36
N ILE A 79 -1.10 3.30 2.19
CA ILE A 79 -1.20 4.75 2.03
C ILE A 79 -2.62 5.18 2.35
N THR A 80 -2.75 6.16 3.23
CA THR A 80 -4.05 6.62 3.76
C THR A 80 -4.29 8.11 3.53
N GLY A 81 -3.27 8.88 3.19
CA GLY A 81 -3.41 10.32 3.00
C GLY A 81 -2.23 10.93 2.25
N CYS A 82 -2.43 12.16 1.79
CA CYS A 82 -1.36 13.00 1.27
C CYS A 82 -1.70 14.48 1.50
N SER A 83 -0.69 15.32 1.75
CA SER A 83 -0.79 16.78 1.79
C SER A 83 0.28 17.41 0.90
N SER A 84 0.06 18.66 0.49
CA SER A 84 1.07 19.48 -0.20
C SER A 84 2.07 20.15 0.75
N GLU A 85 1.95 19.90 2.06
CA GLU A 85 2.81 20.47 3.09
C GLU A 85 3.96 19.51 3.40
N GLY A 86 5.11 20.04 3.83
CA GLY A 86 6.29 19.27 4.19
C GLY A 86 7.39 19.29 3.12
N GLU A 87 8.47 18.54 3.39
CA GLU A 87 9.64 18.44 2.51
C GLU A 87 9.34 17.60 1.25
N GLY A 88 10.17 17.74 0.21
CA GLY A 88 10.06 16.90 -0.99
C GLY A 88 8.75 17.08 -1.78
N GLY A 89 8.11 18.25 -1.69
CA GLY A 89 6.89 18.59 -2.43
C GLY A 89 5.59 18.06 -1.84
N GLY A 90 5.62 17.46 -0.63
CA GLY A 90 4.43 17.06 0.11
C GLY A 90 4.68 15.95 1.12
N THR A 91 3.69 15.64 1.95
CA THR A 91 3.74 14.58 2.96
C THR A 91 2.78 13.47 2.56
N VAL A 92 3.23 12.22 2.62
CA VAL A 92 2.42 11.01 2.42
C VAL A 92 2.23 10.33 3.76
N TYR A 93 0.98 10.05 4.12
CA TYR A 93 0.60 9.37 5.36
C TYR A 93 0.35 7.90 5.07
N TYR A 94 0.91 7.03 5.91
CA TYR A 94 0.75 5.59 5.76
C TYR A 94 0.54 4.88 7.10
N ASN A 95 -0.03 3.69 7.01
CA ASN A 95 -0.08 2.74 8.11
C ASN A 95 0.97 1.65 7.85
N ASP A 96 1.86 1.49 8.81
CA ASP A 96 2.88 0.45 8.82
C ASP A 96 2.44 -0.70 9.75
N PRO A 97 2.40 -1.97 9.27
CA PRO A 97 2.14 -3.12 10.14
C PRO A 97 3.26 -3.40 11.15
N GLU A 98 4.43 -2.76 10.99
CA GLU A 98 5.60 -2.91 11.84
C GLU A 98 5.84 -1.66 12.72
N PRO A 99 6.17 -1.81 14.01
CA PRO A 99 6.32 -3.07 14.74
C PRO A 99 4.98 -3.73 15.07
N VAL A 100 4.98 -5.06 15.02
CA VAL A 100 3.79 -5.89 15.25
C VAL A 100 3.22 -5.61 16.64
N GLY A 101 1.90 -5.36 16.70
CA GLY A 101 1.16 -5.23 17.97
C GLY A 101 1.23 -3.87 18.66
N VAL A 102 2.02 -2.91 18.13
CA VAL A 102 2.15 -1.58 18.73
C VAL A 102 1.20 -0.56 18.06
N GLY A 103 0.81 -0.82 16.81
CA GLY A 103 -0.04 0.07 16.04
C GLY A 103 0.68 1.40 15.77
N ALA A 104 1.52 1.45 14.76
CA ALA A 104 2.21 2.68 14.36
C ALA A 104 1.17 3.76 14.02
N LYS A 105 1.22 4.88 14.74
CA LYS A 105 0.30 6.02 14.54
C LYS A 105 1.09 7.15 13.87
N ASN A 106 0.49 7.70 12.80
CA ASN A 106 0.96 8.90 12.11
C ASN A 106 2.33 8.74 11.42
N GLU A 107 2.59 7.56 10.85
CA GLU A 107 3.78 7.38 10.03
C GLU A 107 3.68 8.22 8.75
N THR A 108 4.77 8.90 8.42
CA THR A 108 4.85 9.81 7.28
C THR A 108 6.14 9.64 6.51
N VAL A 109 6.09 9.93 5.22
CA VAL A 109 7.24 9.99 4.32
C VAL A 109 7.06 11.18 3.39
N SER A 110 8.16 11.81 2.96
CA SER A 110 8.07 12.87 1.93
C SER A 110 7.54 12.29 0.62
N LEU A 111 6.84 13.09 -0.17
CA LEU A 111 6.30 12.66 -1.47
C LEU A 111 7.41 12.26 -2.44
N GLU A 112 8.54 12.96 -2.40
CA GLU A 112 9.76 12.58 -3.11
C GLU A 112 10.23 11.16 -2.74
N ASN A 113 10.35 10.85 -1.44
CA ASN A 113 10.75 9.51 -0.99
C ASN A 113 9.69 8.45 -1.30
N PHE A 114 8.39 8.81 -1.22
CA PHE A 114 7.32 7.92 -1.67
C PHE A 114 7.52 7.55 -3.14
N ASN A 115 7.73 8.54 -4.01
CA ASN A 115 7.96 8.32 -5.43
C ASN A 115 9.22 7.51 -5.72
N TYR A 116 10.32 7.83 -5.02
CA TYR A 116 11.61 7.19 -5.25
C TYR A 116 11.64 5.74 -4.78
N TYR A 117 11.17 5.46 -3.57
CA TYR A 117 11.33 4.15 -2.92
C TYR A 117 10.10 3.25 -2.98
N ARG A 118 8.96 3.71 -3.50
CA ARG A 118 7.85 2.79 -3.78
C ARG A 118 8.28 1.79 -4.85
N ILE A 119 7.85 0.55 -4.67
CA ILE A 119 8.08 -0.49 -5.64
C ILE A 119 7.12 -0.24 -6.81
N ARG A 120 7.69 0.12 -7.96
CA ARG A 120 6.93 0.49 -9.16
C ARG A 120 6.05 -0.68 -9.60
N GLY A 121 4.80 -0.39 -9.98
CA GLY A 121 3.83 -1.43 -10.38
C GLY A 121 3.25 -2.27 -9.22
N CYS A 122 3.59 -1.95 -7.97
CA CYS A 122 3.14 -2.65 -6.76
C CYS A 122 2.16 -1.84 -5.90
N LEU A 123 1.41 -0.93 -6.54
CA LEU A 123 0.29 -0.26 -5.90
C LEU A 123 -1.00 -1.01 -6.22
N LEU A 124 -1.72 -1.44 -5.19
CA LEU A 124 -3.00 -2.13 -5.31
C LEU A 124 -4.12 -1.32 -4.67
N VAL A 125 -5.27 -1.31 -5.32
CA VAL A 125 -6.49 -0.62 -4.88
C VAL A 125 -7.66 -1.59 -4.86
N ARG A 126 -8.69 -1.30 -4.05
CA ARG A 126 -9.89 -2.13 -4.01
C ARG A 126 -10.66 -2.00 -5.32
N LYS A 127 -10.98 -3.14 -5.94
CA LYS A 127 -11.83 -3.19 -7.12
C LYS A 127 -13.23 -2.69 -6.77
N LYS A 128 -13.82 -1.84 -7.63
CA LYS A 128 -15.21 -1.39 -7.50
C LYS A 128 -16.21 -2.41 -8.03
#